data_AF-A0A436BZ72-F1
#
_entry.id   AF-A0A436BZ72-F1
#
_cell.length_a   1.000
_cell.length_b   1.000
_cell.length_c   1.000
_cell.angle_alpha   90.00
_cell.angle_beta   90.00
_cell.angle_gamma   90.00
#
_symmetry.space_group_name_H-M   'P 1'
#
loop_
_entity.id
_entity.type
_entity.pdbx_description
1 polymer ?
#
loop_
_entity_poly.entity_id
_entity_poly.type
_entity_poly.pdbx_seq_one_letter_code
_entity_poly.pdbx_strand_id
1 'polypeptide(L)' 'MSELILPTPMRIKPHGSDTIRDVATLRDASEILIDWPQAKRGPFYQAAREKVEAALETQR' A
#
# COMPACT_ATOMS: atom_id res chain seq x y z
N MET A 1 17.54 -2.60 6.75
CA MET A 1 16.09 -2.72 6.55
C MET A 1 15.78 -2.10 5.21
N SER A 2 15.63 -2.91 4.17
CA SER A 2 15.41 -2.45 2.80
C SER A 2 14.05 -1.77 2.72
N GLU A 3 14.06 -0.45 2.73
CA GLU A 3 12.95 0.36 2.22
C GLU A 3 12.86 0.05 0.74
N LEU A 4 12.02 -0.93 0.39
CA LEU A 4 11.74 -1.31 -0.97
C LEU A 4 11.05 -0.12 -1.65
N ILE A 5 11.86 0.73 -2.30
CA ILE A 5 11.40 1.92 -3.00
C ILE A 5 10.58 1.47 -4.20
N LEU A 6 9.36 2.00 -4.31
CA LEU A 6 8.51 1.82 -5.47
C LEU A 6 9.18 2.53 -6.67
N PRO A 7 9.23 1.91 -7.85
CA PRO A 7 9.85 2.51 -9.03
C PRO A 7 9.15 3.82 -9.46
N THR A 8 7.90 4.02 -9.03
CA THR A 8 7.17 5.27 -9.22
C THR A 8 6.47 5.63 -7.93
N PRO A 9 6.86 6.74 -7.27
CA PRO A 9 6.13 7.27 -6.12
C PRO A 9 4.70 7.64 -6.51
N MET A 10 3.73 7.31 -5.67
CA MET A 10 2.32 7.57 -5.91
C MET A 10 1.73 8.45 -4.81
N ARG A 11 0.88 9.40 -5.20
CA ARG A 11 0.12 10.22 -4.25
C ARG A 11 -1.27 9.63 -4.07
N ILE A 12 -1.55 9.12 -2.86
CA ILE A 12 -2.83 8.50 -2.52
C ILE A 12 -3.53 9.39 -1.49
N LYS A 13 -4.82 9.67 -1.69
CA LYS A 13 -5.69 10.26 -0.67
C LYS A 13 -6.42 9.12 0.06
N PRO A 14 -6.04 8.76 1.30
CA PRO A 14 -6.70 7.70 2.04
C PRO A 14 -8.17 8.03 2.26
N HIS A 15 -9.03 7.01 2.25
CA HIS A 15 -10.46 7.23 2.46
C HIS A 15 -10.71 7.78 3.89
N GLY A 16 -11.37 8.93 3.99
CA GLY A 16 -11.62 9.60 5.28
C GLY A 16 -10.50 10.54 5.75
N SER A 17 -9.41 10.66 5.00
CA SER A 17 -8.38 11.67 5.23
C SER A 17 -8.49 12.78 4.19
N ASP A 18 -8.36 14.04 4.61
CA ASP A 18 -8.18 15.16 3.69
C ASP A 18 -6.73 15.36 3.24
N THR A 19 -5.80 14.60 3.81
CA THR A 19 -4.39 14.65 3.46
C THR A 19 -4.04 13.66 2.36
N ILE A 20 -3.26 14.13 1.39
CA ILE A 20 -2.61 13.28 0.40
C ILE A 20 -1.35 12.70 1.06
N ARG A 21 -1.17 11.39 1.00
CA ARG A 21 0.07 10.71 1.40
C ARG A 21 0.89 10.36 0.18
N ASP A 22 2.18 10.67 0.23
CA ASP A 22 3.16 10.17 -0.73
C ASP A 22 3.56 8.74 -0.36
N VAL A 23 3.43 7.84 -1.32
CA VAL A 23 3.73 6.41 -1.21
C VAL A 23 4.95 6.15 -2.07
N ALA A 24 6.12 6.15 -1.43
CA ALA A 24 7.40 5.95 -2.09
C ALA A 24 7.97 4.55 -1.83
N THR A 25 7.47 3.86 -0.80
CA THR A 25 7.96 2.53 -0.42
C THR A 25 6.84 1.49 -0.33
N LEU A 26 7.22 0.22 -0.40
CA LEU A 26 6.32 -0.92 -0.16
C LEU A 26 5.74 -0.91 1.27
N ARG A 27 6.44 -0.31 2.24
CA ARG A 27 5.93 -0.09 3.59
C ARG A 27 4.78 0.93 3.59
N ASP A 28 4.97 2.08 2.94
CA ASP A 28 3.92 3.10 2.81
C ASP A 28 2.68 2.52 2.13
N ALA A 29 2.87 1.69 1.10
CA ALA A 29 1.77 1.02 0.41
C ALA A 29 1.02 0.04 1.34
N SER A 30 1.75 -0.70 2.19
CA SER A 30 1.15 -1.59 3.19
C SER A 30 0.34 -0.81 4.23
N GLU A 31 0.84 0.33 4.70
CA GLU A 31 0.12 1.20 5.65
C GLU A 31 -1.19 1.74 5.06
N ILE A 32 -1.17 2.18 3.80
CA ILE A 32 -2.38 2.60 3.08
C ILE A 32 -3.41 1.46 2.99
N LEU A 33 -2.95 0.23 2.76
CA LEU A 33 -3.83 -0.94 2.73
C LEU A 33 -4.40 -1.25 4.13
N ILE A 34 -3.62 -1.06 5.21
CA ILE A 34 -4.14 -1.22 6.58
C ILE A 34 -5.25 -0.22 6.87
N ASP A 35 -5.04 1.05 6.49
CA ASP A 35 -6.00 2.15 6.65
C ASP A 35 -7.21 2.02 5.69
N TRP A 36 -7.21 1.05 4.76
CA TRP A 36 -8.29 0.87 3.80
C TRP A 36 -9.58 0.39 4.50
N PRO A 37 -10.73 1.07 4.29
CA PRO A 37 -11.98 0.76 4.96
C PRO A 37 -12.48 -0.64 4.61
N GLN A 38 -12.82 -1.43 5.63
CA GLN A 38 -13.25 -2.83 5.47
C GLN A 38 -14.44 -2.99 4.52
N ALA A 39 -15.41 -2.07 4.57
CA ALA A 39 -16.57 -2.04 3.69
C ALA A 39 -16.22 -1.88 2.20
N LYS A 40 -15.01 -1.40 1.86
CA LYS A 40 -14.51 -1.28 0.47
C LYS A 40 -13.35 -2.22 0.18
N ARG A 41 -13.09 -3.20 1.04
CA ARG A 41 -12.10 -4.26 0.79
C ARG A 41 -12.70 -5.28 -0.17
N GLY A 42 -12.75 -4.89 -1.44
CA GLY A 42 -13.18 -5.75 -2.55
C GLY A 42 -12.00 -6.45 -3.23
N PRO A 43 -12.21 -7.01 -4.43
CA PRO A 43 -11.18 -7.72 -5.18
C PRO A 43 -9.92 -6.88 -5.46
N PHE A 44 -10.06 -5.56 -5.62
CA PHE A 44 -8.93 -4.64 -5.79
C PHE A 44 -8.03 -4.56 -4.55
N TYR A 45 -8.62 -4.58 -3.35
CA TYR A 45 -7.85 -4.57 -2.10
C TYR A 45 -7.07 -5.87 -1.93
N GLN A 46 -7.73 -7.02 -2.20
CA GLN A 46 -7.08 -8.33 -2.12
C GLN A 46 -5.91 -8.42 -3.10
N ALA A 47 -6.10 -8.03 -4.37
CA ALA A 47 -5.05 -8.04 -5.36
C ALA A 47 -3.87 -7.11 -5.00
N ALA A 48 -4.15 -5.93 -4.45
CA ALA A 48 -3.10 -5.02 -4.00
C ALA A 48 -2.31 -5.61 -2.82
N ARG A 49 -3.02 -6.21 -1.86
CA ARG A 49 -2.40 -6.81 -0.67
C ARG A 49 -1.56 -8.02 -0.99
N GLU A 50 -2.05 -8.91 -1.85
CA GLU A 50 -1.32 -10.08 -2.32
C GLU A 50 -0.02 -9.68 -3.03
N LYS A 51 -0.04 -8.64 -3.87
CA LYS A 51 1.17 -8.13 -4.51
C LYS A 51 2.16 -7.51 -3.54
N VAL A 52 1.68 -6.75 -2.56
CA VAL A 52 2.54 -6.15 -1.52
C VAL A 52 3.16 -7.22 -0.64
N GLU A 53 2.38 -8.21 -0.20
CA GLU A 53 2.86 -9.33 0.62
C GLU A 53 3.85 -10.21 -0.16
N ALA A 54 3.56 -10.56 -1.42
CA ALA A 54 4.48 -11.33 -2.26
C ALA A 54 5.82 -10.59 -2.49
N ALA A 55 5.77 -9.27 -2.70
CA ALA A 55 6.97 -8.45 -2.85
C ALA A 55 7.80 -8.35 -1.56
N LEU A 56 7.14 -8.35 -0.39
CA LEU A 56 7.80 -8.38 0.91
C LEU A 56 8.41 -9.76 1.21
N GLU A 57 7.70 -10.84 0.84
CA GLU A 57 8.16 -12.22 1.06
C GLU A 57 9.33 -12.61 0.16
N THR A 58 9.36 -12.10 -1.09
CA THR A 58 10.48 -12.34 -2.03
C THR A 58 11.83 -11.80 -1.54
N GLN A 59 11.86 -10.96 -0.50
CA GLN A 59 13.09 -10.45 0.11
C GLN A 59 13.54 -11.20 1.38
N ARG A 60 12.87 -12.29 1.76
CA ARG A 60 13.21 -13.08 2.94
C ARG A 60 14.15 -14.24 2.60
#